data_AF-A0A6B3CTT0-F1
#
_entry.id   AF-A0A6B3CTT0-F1
#
_cell.length_a   1.000
_cell.length_b   1.000
_cell.length_c   1.000
_cell.angle_alpha   90.00
_cell.angle_beta   90.00
_cell.angle_gamma   90.00
#
_symmetry.space_group_name_H-M   'P 1'
#
loop_
_entity.id
_entity.type
_entity.pdbx_description
1 polymer ?
#
loop_
_entity_poly.entity_id
_entity_poly.type
_entity_poly.pdbx_seq_one_letter_code
_entity_poly.pdbx_strand_id
1 'polypeptide(L)'
;SVVAGGLWWPYRIEPVALAQAWALRSLDVYEELAARPEETGVHMCEGVLGETTPDEVGAWASARLPGLRPATAGEYAGVGLWARLPLVDMSAHL
;
A
#
# COMPACT_ATOMS: atom_id res chain seq x y z
N SER A 1 0.13 -12.22 17.58
CA SER A 1 1.30 -11.89 16.74
C SER A 1 1.48 -10.39 16.83
N VAL A 2 2.44 -9.90 17.61
CA VAL A 2 2.63 -8.46 17.94
C VAL A 2 3.50 -7.70 16.94
N VAL A 3 4.05 -8.38 15.91
CA VAL A 3 5.13 -7.83 15.06
C VAL A 3 4.80 -7.85 13.56
N ALA A 4 3.61 -8.33 13.18
CA ALA A 4 3.23 -8.42 11.77
C ALA A 4 2.43 -7.18 11.38
N GLY A 5 3.10 -6.18 10.79
CA GLY A 5 2.44 -5.13 10.02
C GLY A 5 2.13 -5.67 8.62
N GLY A 6 0.85 -5.70 8.25
CA GLY A 6 0.43 -6.12 6.91
C GLY A 6 0.34 -4.90 6.00
N LEU A 7 1.35 -4.65 5.17
CA LEU A 7 1.24 -3.62 4.13
C LEU A 7 0.34 -4.12 3.02
N TRP A 8 -0.67 -3.33 2.66
CA TRP A 8 -1.44 -3.57 1.45
C TRP A 8 -0.57 -3.24 0.23
N TRP A 9 -0.12 -4.29 -0.47
CA TRP A 9 0.50 -4.20 -1.78
C TRP A 9 0.38 -5.57 -2.46
N PRO A 10 -0.24 -5.69 -3.66
CA PRO A 10 -0.43 -6.98 -4.28
C PRO A 10 0.92 -7.58 -4.71
N TYR A 11 1.15 -8.84 -4.36
CA TYR A 11 2.26 -9.61 -4.92
C TYR A 11 2.08 -9.76 -6.43
N ARG A 12 3.21 -9.86 -7.14
CA ARG A 12 3.24 -10.18 -8.58
C ARG A 12 2.79 -11.63 -8.77
N ILE A 13 1.49 -11.81 -8.99
CA ILE A 13 0.85 -13.11 -9.22
C ILE A 13 0.07 -13.09 -10.52
N GLU A 14 0.06 -14.23 -11.22
CA GLU A 14 -0.79 -14.43 -12.39
C GLU A 14 -2.17 -14.95 -11.97
N PRO A 15 -3.27 -14.51 -12.62
CA PRO A 15 -3.32 -13.55 -13.72
C PRO A 15 -3.19 -12.10 -13.26
N VAL A 16 -2.23 -11.34 -13.83
CA VAL A 16 -1.89 -9.97 -13.36
C VAL A 16 -3.10 -9.03 -13.35
N ALA A 17 -3.91 -9.03 -14.41
CA ALA A 17 -5.07 -8.13 -14.51
C ALA A 17 -6.13 -8.41 -13.43
N LEU A 18 -6.35 -9.68 -13.09
CA LEU A 18 -7.29 -10.05 -12.02
C LEU A 18 -6.73 -9.69 -10.65
N ALA A 19 -5.44 -9.93 -10.42
CA ALA A 19 -4.76 -9.54 -9.19
C ALA A 19 -4.85 -8.02 -8.95
N GLN A 20 -4.63 -7.22 -9.99
CA GLN A 20 -4.79 -5.76 -9.93
C GLN A 20 -6.24 -5.35 -9.64
N ALA A 21 -7.23 -5.97 -10.31
CA ALA A 21 -8.64 -5.67 -10.07
C ALA A 21 -9.08 -6.00 -8.63
N TRP A 22 -8.65 -7.14 -8.09
CA TRP A 22 -8.90 -7.52 -6.71
C TRP A 22 -8.18 -6.61 -5.72
N ALA A 23 -6.95 -6.20 -6.03
CA ALA A 23 -6.22 -5.23 -5.22
C ALA A 23 -7.04 -3.94 -5.11
N LEU A 24 -7.46 -3.34 -6.22
CA LEU A 24 -8.24 -2.09 -6.20
C LEU A 24 -9.57 -2.24 -5.44
N ARG A 25 -10.28 -3.36 -5.60
CA ARG A 25 -11.49 -3.62 -4.80
C ARG A 25 -11.19 -3.74 -3.31
N SER A 26 -10.09 -4.40 -2.94
CA SER A 26 -9.70 -4.52 -1.53
C SER A 26 -9.24 -3.19 -0.95
N LEU A 27 -8.66 -2.29 -1.77
CA LEU A 27 -8.29 -0.94 -1.35
C LEU A 27 -9.52 -0.18 -0.85
N ASP A 28 -10.65 -0.24 -1.57
CA ASP A 28 -11.90 0.41 -1.14
C ASP A 28 -12.29 -0.05 0.28
N VAL A 29 -12.18 -1.35 0.56
CA VAL A 29 -12.48 -1.93 1.88
C VAL A 29 -11.49 -1.45 2.95
N TYR A 30 -10.19 -1.41 2.63
CA TYR A 30 -9.18 -0.92 3.58
C TYR A 30 -9.34 0.57 3.89
N GLU A 31 -9.75 1.38 2.90
CA GLU A 31 -10.06 2.80 3.10
C GLU A 31 -11.25 2.99 4.05
N GLU A 32 -12.30 2.17 3.91
CA GLU A 32 -13.43 2.17 4.85
C GLU A 32 -13.03 1.75 6.26
N LEU A 33 -12.18 0.72 6.40
CA LEU A 33 -11.68 0.27 7.70
C LEU A 33 -10.77 1.32 8.35
N ALA A 34 -9.97 2.03 7.55
CA ALA A 34 -9.08 3.09 8.02
C ALA A 34 -9.82 4.33 8.53
N ALA A 35 -11.14 4.43 8.31
CA ALA A 35 -11.97 5.46 8.93
C ALA A 35 -12.21 5.22 10.44
N ARG A 36 -11.93 4.01 10.94
CA ARG A 36 -12.07 3.63 12.36
C ARG A 36 -10.82 2.87 12.85
N PRO A 37 -9.64 3.51 12.80
CA PRO A 37 -8.36 2.82 13.02
C PRO A 37 -8.24 2.22 14.43
N GLU A 38 -8.81 2.88 15.45
CA GLU A 38 -8.80 2.38 16.83
C GLU A 38 -9.60 1.08 17.01
N GLU A 39 -10.61 0.84 16.16
CA GLU A 39 -11.43 -0.37 16.19
C GLU A 39 -10.88 -1.46 15.26
N THR A 40 -10.28 -1.06 14.13
CA THR A 40 -9.92 -1.98 13.04
C THR A 40 -8.44 -2.31 12.98
N GLY A 41 -7.58 -1.47 13.54
CA GLY A 41 -6.13 -1.53 13.38
C GLY A 41 -5.63 -1.16 11.98
N VAL A 42 -6.49 -0.67 11.08
CA VAL A 42 -6.08 -0.27 9.73
C VAL A 42 -5.76 1.21 9.71
N HIS A 43 -4.54 1.55 9.30
CA HIS A 43 -4.09 2.93 9.14
C HIS A 43 -3.69 3.18 7.70
N MET A 44 -4.02 4.34 7.15
CA MET A 44 -3.37 4.80 5.93
C MET A 44 -2.04 5.45 6.31
N CYS A 45 -0.93 4.98 5.76
CA CYS A 45 0.42 5.42 6.08
C CYS A 45 1.17 5.87 4.83
N GLU A 46 2.02 6.89 4.98
CA GLU A 46 2.94 7.32 3.94
C GLU A 46 4.28 6.59 4.11
N GLY A 47 4.90 6.20 3.01
CA GLY A 47 6.18 5.51 3.04
C GLY A 47 6.80 5.31 1.67
N VAL A 48 7.98 4.69 1.67
CA VAL A 48 8.70 4.33 0.43
C VAL A 48 8.71 2.81 0.26
N LEU A 49 8.19 2.36 -0.88
CA LEU A 49 8.42 1.01 -1.39
C LEU A 49 9.79 0.98 -2.06
N GLY A 50 10.77 0.43 -1.35
CA GLY A 50 12.12 0.23 -1.89
C GLY A 50 12.11 -0.69 -3.11
N GLU A 51 13.05 -0.45 -4.02
CA GLU A 51 13.26 -1.28 -5.22
C GLU A 51 12.04 -1.34 -6.15
N THR A 52 11.09 -0.42 -5.99
CA THR A 52 9.90 -0.30 -6.84
C THR A 52 9.98 1.02 -7.59
N THR A 53 9.82 0.94 -8.91
CA THR A 53 9.74 2.12 -9.78
C THR A 53 8.30 2.45 -10.15
N PRO A 54 7.97 3.71 -10.49
CA PRO A 54 6.65 4.05 -11.01
C PRO A 54 6.26 3.24 -12.25
N ASP A 55 7.23 2.93 -13.12
CA ASP A 55 7.00 2.16 -14.35
C ASP A 55 6.55 0.72 -14.07
N GLU A 56 7.07 0.10 -13.00
CA GLU A 56 6.67 -1.25 -12.56
C GLU A 56 5.25 -1.28 -11.96
N VAL A 57 4.80 -0.16 -11.40
CA VAL A 57 3.41 -0.03 -10.94
C VAL A 57 2.47 0.21 -12.10
N GLY A 58 2.92 0.93 -13.14
CA GLY A 58 2.11 1.20 -14.31
C GLY A 58 0.81 1.96 -14.00
N ALA A 59 -0.12 1.98 -14.97
CA ALA A 59 -1.31 2.82 -14.88
C ALA A 59 -2.34 2.36 -13.84
N TRP A 60 -2.36 1.06 -13.48
CA TRP A 60 -3.46 0.48 -12.69
C TRP A 60 -3.60 1.12 -11.31
N ALA A 61 -2.49 1.42 -10.63
CA ALA A 61 -2.52 2.00 -9.29
C ALA A 61 -2.53 3.54 -9.30
N SER A 62 -1.90 4.16 -10.31
CA SER A 62 -1.80 5.63 -10.42
C SER A 62 -3.15 6.35 -10.44
N ALA A 63 -4.19 5.70 -10.95
CA ALA A 63 -5.54 6.26 -10.98
C ALA A 63 -6.23 6.29 -9.59
N ARG A 64 -5.82 5.41 -8.67
CA ARG A 64 -6.45 5.25 -7.36
C ARG A 64 -5.58 5.68 -6.19
N LEU A 65 -4.25 5.70 -6.36
CA LEU A 65 -3.30 6.12 -5.34
C LEU A 65 -2.74 7.51 -5.70
N PRO A 66 -3.31 8.59 -5.13
CA PRO A 66 -2.83 9.92 -5.41
C PRO A 66 -1.41 10.11 -4.88
N GLY A 67 -0.60 10.88 -5.63
CA GLY A 67 0.74 11.26 -5.21
C GLY A 67 1.82 10.20 -5.42
N LEU A 68 1.53 9.06 -6.07
CA LEU A 68 2.57 8.11 -6.48
C LEU A 68 3.66 8.81 -7.29
N ARG A 69 4.90 8.71 -6.81
CA ARG A 69 6.07 9.35 -7.42
C ARG A 69 7.36 8.62 -7.03
N PRO A 70 8.45 8.80 -7.77
CA PRO A 70 9.77 8.42 -7.28
C PRO A 70 10.06 9.01 -5.90
N ALA A 71 10.67 8.20 -5.03
CA ALA A 71 11.21 8.66 -3.77
C ALA A 71 12.38 9.63 -4.03
N THR A 72 12.48 10.66 -3.20
CA THR A 72 13.63 11.56 -3.21
C THR A 72 14.80 10.95 -2.42
N ALA A 73 16.01 11.43 -2.69
CA ALA A 73 17.21 10.97 -1.96
C ALA A 73 17.17 11.22 -0.45
N GLY A 74 16.35 12.19 0.02
CA GLY A 74 16.13 12.44 1.44
C GLY A 74 15.13 11.48 2.10
N GLU A 75 14.27 10.84 1.30
CA GLU A 75 13.27 9.86 1.77
C GLU A 75 13.83 8.44 1.71
N TYR A 76 14.63 8.13 0.69
CA TYR A 76 15.27 6.84 0.51
C TYR A 76 16.53 6.98 -0.35
N ALA A 77 17.65 6.42 0.10
CA ALA A 77 18.93 6.56 -0.58
C ALA A 77 19.02 5.76 -1.91
N GLY A 78 18.06 4.87 -2.17
CA GLY A 78 17.99 4.06 -3.39
C GLY A 78 16.80 4.40 -4.28
N VAL A 79 16.54 3.52 -5.25
CA VAL A 79 15.32 3.59 -6.07
C VAL A 79 14.13 3.16 -5.22
N GLY A 80 13.09 3.97 -5.19
CA GLY A 80 11.86 3.62 -4.51
C GLY A 80 10.68 4.45 -5.00
N LEU A 81 9.49 3.98 -4.64
CA LEU A 81 8.23 4.65 -4.92
C LEU A 81 7.66 5.17 -3.62
N TRP A 82 7.44 6.49 -3.55
CA TRP A 82 6.66 7.07 -2.48
C TRP A 82 5.17 6.76 -2.70
N ALA A 83 4.49 6.30 -1.66
CA ALA A 83 3.08 5.99 -1.70
C ALA A 83 2.41 6.22 -0.34
N ARG A 84 1.09 6.41 -0.39
CA ARG A 84 0.21 6.39 0.77
C ARG A 84 -0.69 5.16 0.69
N LEU A 85 -0.50 4.19 1.60
CA LEU A 85 -1.08 2.85 1.51
C LEU A 85 -1.71 2.40 2.85
N PRO A 86 -2.69 1.48 2.81
CA PRO A 86 -3.15 0.82 4.01
C PRO A 86 -2.07 -0.05 4.67
N LEU A 87 -1.95 0.09 5.99
CA LEU A 87 -1.13 -0.72 6.87
C LEU A 87 -2.02 -1.29 7.97
N VAL A 88 -2.01 -2.61 8.11
CA VAL A 88 -2.72 -3.29 9.19
C VAL A 88 -1.78 -3.46 10.38
N ASP A 89 -2.09 -2.79 11.48
CA ASP A 89 -1.44 -2.96 12.78
C ASP A 89 -2.22 -4.00 13.60
N MET A 90 -1.60 -5.14 13.84
CA MET A 90 -2.20 -6.26 14.56
C MET A 90 -2.27 -6.03 16.08
N SER A 91 -1.68 -4.95 16.62
CA SER A 91 -1.73 -4.64 18.04
C SER A 91 -3.11 -4.17 18.53
N ALA A 92 -3.99 -3.71 17.64
CA ALA A 92 -5.33 -3.24 18.00
C ALA A 92 -6.29 -4.35 18.45
N HIS A 93 -6.02 -5.61 18.10
CA HIS A 93 -6.87 -6.78 18.42
C HIS A 93 -6.32 -7.64 19.56
N LEU A 94 -5.44 -7.06 20.40
CA LEU A 94 -4.75 -7.76 21.49
C LEU A 94 -5.20 -7.30 22.87
#